data_AF-A0A1I1RSE1-F1
#
_entry.id   AF-A0A1I1RSE1-F1
#
_cell.length_a   1.000
_cell.length_b   1.000
_cell.length_c   1.000
_cell.angle_alpha   90.00
_cell.angle_beta   90.00
_cell.angle_gamma   90.00
#
_symmetry.space_group_name_H-M   'P 1'
#
loop_
_entity.id
_entity.type
_entity.pdbx_description
1 polymer ?
#
loop_
_entity_poly.entity_id
_entity_poly.type
_entity_poly.pdbx_seq_one_letter_code
_entity_poly.pdbx_strand_id
1 'polypeptide(L)'
;MNGIKIMNTKQRCLIGLVFFLISYLFFSKLLPNVSESVDFAHWFNLIGACFLLSFNDAFPKTKINKVGSVLTALGVVAHIGLCTIDFIMSSYGNNEIEKAELSQHISNSPLLFYPFIAVGPSLLFLGLALHAFTFIKTETVKSLMVIIGAVAVGVAFFALKNGVLMVLSCAFFVLGLGLLLYKRGI
;
A
#
# COMPACT_ATOMS: atom_id res chain seq x y z
N MET A 1 -25.85 11.35 -25.71
CA MET A 1 -25.27 10.35 -24.77
C MET A 1 -23.82 10.73 -24.53
N ASN A 2 -23.51 11.30 -23.37
CA ASN A 2 -22.12 11.57 -22.99
C ASN A 2 -21.43 10.23 -22.79
N GLY A 3 -20.51 9.87 -23.68
CA GLY A 3 -19.71 8.66 -23.56
C GLY A 3 -18.97 8.66 -22.23
N ILE A 4 -19.09 7.58 -21.47
CA ILE A 4 -18.33 7.37 -20.24
C ILE A 4 -16.86 7.46 -20.63
N LYS A 5 -16.18 8.55 -20.23
CA LYS A 5 -14.75 8.71 -20.45
C LYS A 5 -14.03 7.67 -19.61
N ILE A 6 -13.59 6.59 -20.24
CA ILE A 6 -12.84 5.51 -19.57
C ILE A 6 -11.56 6.12 -19.00
N MET A 7 -11.36 5.90 -17.70
CA MET A 7 -10.22 6.41 -16.96
C MET A 7 -8.94 5.78 -17.47
N ASN A 8 -7.93 6.61 -17.76
CA ASN A 8 -6.65 6.10 -18.26
C ASN A 8 -5.80 5.47 -17.12
N THR A 9 -4.77 4.71 -17.49
CA THR A 9 -3.90 4.01 -16.51
C THR A 9 -3.24 4.96 -15.51
N LYS A 10 -2.81 6.14 -15.95
CA LYS A 10 -2.17 7.13 -15.06
C LYS A 10 -3.13 7.63 -13.99
N GLN A 11 -4.37 7.93 -14.37
CA GLN A 11 -5.43 8.32 -13.45
C GLN A 11 -5.73 7.22 -12.42
N ARG A 12 -5.80 5.96 -12.85
CA ARG A 12 -5.95 4.81 -11.93
C ARG A 12 -4.81 4.73 -10.92
N CYS A 13 -3.56 4.89 -11.37
CA CYS A 13 -2.40 4.89 -10.48
C CYS A 13 -2.45 6.04 -9.47
N LEU A 14 -2.78 7.26 -9.92
CA LEU A 14 -2.87 8.44 -9.05
C LEU A 14 -3.98 8.30 -8.01
N ILE A 15 -5.14 7.75 -8.39
CA ILE A 15 -6.20 7.43 -7.43
C ILE A 15 -5.69 6.43 -6.40
N GLY A 16 -5.03 5.35 -6.83
CA GLY A 16 -4.43 4.38 -5.92
C GLY A 16 -3.48 5.02 -4.93
N LEU A 17 -2.56 5.87 -5.41
CA LEU A 17 -1.62 6.61 -4.58
C LEU A 17 -2.30 7.52 -3.55
N VAL A 18 -3.34 8.26 -3.96
CA VAL A 18 -4.08 9.17 -3.07
C VAL A 18 -4.83 8.40 -1.99
N PHE A 19 -5.59 7.37 -2.36
CA PHE A 19 -6.32 6.53 -1.40
C PHE A 19 -5.36 5.85 -0.42
N PHE A 20 -4.23 5.34 -0.92
CA PHE A 20 -3.22 4.72 -0.09
C PHE A 20 -2.61 5.73 0.89
N LEU A 21 -2.25 6.94 0.46
CA LEU A 21 -1.74 7.99 1.36
C LEU A 21 -2.77 8.41 2.43
N ILE A 22 -4.05 8.54 2.05
CA ILE A 22 -5.14 8.86 2.97
C ILE A 22 -5.26 7.78 4.05
N SER A 23 -5.14 6.50 3.70
CA SER A 23 -5.18 5.42 4.71
C SER A 23 -4.08 5.57 5.76
N TYR A 24 -2.86 5.92 5.33
CA TYR A 24 -1.74 6.15 6.23
C TYR A 24 -1.97 7.36 7.15
N LEU A 25 -2.62 8.42 6.65
CA LEU A 25 -3.02 9.55 7.49
C LEU A 25 -3.94 9.10 8.62
N PHE A 26 -4.90 8.22 8.35
CA PHE A 26 -5.74 7.63 9.40
C PHE A 26 -4.93 6.75 10.36
N PHE A 27 -4.07 5.86 9.86
CA PHE A 27 -3.23 5.00 10.71
C PHE A 27 -2.27 5.77 11.63
N SER A 28 -1.88 6.99 11.25
CA SER A 28 -0.99 7.82 12.08
C SER A 28 -1.62 8.38 13.35
N LYS A 29 -2.96 8.31 13.47
CA LYS A 29 -3.73 8.96 14.55
C LYS A 29 -3.55 10.49 14.63
N LEU A 30 -3.06 11.13 13.55
CA LEU A 30 -2.96 12.58 13.46
C LEU A 30 -4.33 13.26 13.25
N LEU A 31 -5.26 12.53 12.65
CA LEU A 31 -6.65 12.96 12.52
C LEU A 31 -7.45 12.47 13.73
N PRO A 32 -8.45 13.24 14.21
CA PRO A 32 -9.39 12.74 15.22
C PRO A 32 -10.04 11.44 14.72
N ASN A 33 -10.51 10.58 15.62
CA ASN A 33 -11.24 9.37 15.24
C ASN A 33 -12.54 9.77 14.51
N VAL A 34 -12.47 9.88 13.19
CA VAL A 34 -13.61 10.21 12.34
C VAL A 34 -14.43 8.94 12.20
N SER A 35 -15.40 8.80 13.11
CA SER A 35 -16.36 7.68 13.27
C SER A 35 -15.86 6.46 14.04
N GLU A 36 -16.61 6.07 15.08
CA GLU A 36 -16.42 4.83 15.86
C GLU A 36 -16.98 3.58 15.13
N SER A 37 -17.68 3.76 14.01
CA SER A 37 -18.47 2.70 13.35
C SER A 37 -17.94 2.24 12.00
N VAL A 38 -17.13 3.05 11.29
CA VAL A 38 -16.61 2.70 9.96
C VAL A 38 -15.09 2.75 9.97
N ASP A 39 -14.48 1.62 9.65
CA ASP A 39 -13.04 1.50 9.54
C ASP A 39 -12.50 2.11 8.23
N PHE A 40 -12.58 3.44 8.15
CA PHE A 40 -12.15 4.19 6.97
C PHE A 40 -10.70 3.91 6.62
N ALA A 41 -9.82 3.78 7.62
CA ALA A 41 -8.40 3.55 7.39
C ALA A 41 -8.16 2.32 6.51
N HIS A 42 -8.77 1.18 6.86
CA HIS A 42 -8.62 -0.05 6.10
C HIS A 42 -9.42 -0.04 4.79
N TRP A 43 -10.56 0.66 4.70
CA TRP A 43 -11.26 0.86 3.42
C TRP A 43 -10.43 1.65 2.40
N PHE A 44 -9.85 2.77 2.82
CA PHE A 44 -8.96 3.57 1.97
C PHE A 44 -7.72 2.76 1.57
N ASN A 45 -7.18 1.96 2.49
CA ASN A 45 -6.02 1.11 2.22
C ASN A 45 -6.34 0.04 1.16
N LEU A 46 -7.46 -0.66 1.32
CA LEU A 46 -7.95 -1.67 0.39
C LEU A 46 -8.16 -1.10 -1.02
N ILE A 47 -8.92 -0.01 -1.12
CA ILE A 47 -9.20 0.64 -2.41
C ILE A 47 -7.89 1.13 -3.04
N GLY A 48 -7.02 1.77 -2.25
CA GLY A 48 -5.70 2.22 -2.67
C GLY A 48 -4.89 1.08 -3.27
N ALA A 49 -4.69 -0.01 -2.51
CA ALA A 49 -3.94 -1.18 -2.94
C ALA A 49 -4.48 -1.78 -4.26
N CYS A 50 -5.80 -1.94 -4.39
CA CYS A 50 -6.41 -2.44 -5.62
C CYS A 50 -6.10 -1.56 -6.84
N PHE A 51 -6.18 -0.23 -6.70
CA PHE A 51 -5.83 0.69 -7.79
C PHE A 51 -4.33 0.70 -8.11
N LEU A 52 -3.46 0.51 -7.11
CA LEU A 52 -2.00 0.42 -7.30
C LEU A 52 -1.58 -0.76 -8.20
N LEU A 53 -2.44 -1.77 -8.39
CA LEU A 53 -2.20 -2.83 -9.39
C LEU A 53 -2.00 -2.25 -10.81
N SER A 54 -2.60 -1.10 -11.10
CA SER A 54 -2.49 -0.41 -12.40
C SER A 54 -1.05 0.00 -12.75
N PHE A 55 -0.14 0.09 -11.77
CA PHE A 55 1.28 0.32 -12.03
C PHE A 55 1.92 -0.79 -12.86
N ASN A 56 1.37 -2.01 -12.80
CA ASN A 56 1.82 -3.10 -13.65
C ASN A 56 1.65 -2.79 -15.13
N ASP A 57 0.65 -1.98 -15.49
CA ASP A 57 0.40 -1.56 -16.87
C ASP A 57 1.08 -0.24 -17.24
N ALA A 58 1.34 0.63 -16.25
CA ALA A 58 2.01 1.90 -16.48
C ALA A 58 3.49 1.73 -16.82
N PHE A 59 4.20 0.85 -16.11
CA PHE A 59 5.64 0.70 -16.27
C PHE A 59 6.03 -0.17 -17.47
N PRO A 60 7.20 0.09 -18.12
CA PRO A 60 7.64 -0.63 -19.30
C PRO A 60 7.92 -2.11 -18.98
N LYS A 61 7.68 -3.02 -19.93
CA LYS A 61 7.73 -4.48 -19.71
C LYS A 61 9.15 -5.07 -19.76
N THR A 62 10.08 -4.50 -19.01
CA THR A 62 11.46 -5.03 -18.85
C THR A 62 11.48 -6.30 -17.99
N LYS A 63 12.61 -7.04 -17.98
CA LYS A 63 12.77 -8.24 -17.14
C LYS A 63 12.54 -7.94 -15.64
N ILE A 64 13.07 -6.81 -15.15
CA ILE A 64 12.91 -6.38 -13.75
C ILE A 64 11.45 -6.03 -13.47
N ASN A 65 10.79 -5.28 -14.36
CA ASN A 65 9.39 -4.89 -14.16
C ASN A 65 8.43 -6.06 -14.27
N LYS A 66 8.78 -7.14 -14.96
CA LYS A 66 8.00 -8.39 -14.89
C LYS A 66 8.00 -8.99 -13.48
N VAL A 67 9.16 -9.02 -12.83
CA VAL A 67 9.28 -9.45 -11.42
C VAL A 67 8.54 -8.47 -10.52
N GLY A 68 8.72 -7.16 -10.73
CA GLY A 68 7.98 -6.11 -10.04
C GLY A 68 6.46 -6.30 -10.16
N SER A 69 5.95 -6.65 -11.35
CA SER A 69 4.53 -6.88 -11.55
C SER A 69 3.97 -8.07 -10.79
N VAL A 70 4.71 -9.17 -10.75
CA VAL A 70 4.33 -10.35 -9.95
C VAL A 70 4.27 -9.98 -8.47
N LEU A 71 5.29 -9.29 -7.96
CA LEU A 71 5.36 -8.88 -6.56
C LEU A 71 4.26 -7.86 -6.20
N THR A 72 4.00 -6.87 -7.05
CA THR A 72 2.88 -5.95 -6.87
C THR A 72 1.55 -6.70 -6.80
N ALA A 73 1.31 -7.67 -7.70
CA ALA A 73 0.07 -8.45 -7.70
C ALA A 73 -0.08 -9.28 -6.41
N LEU A 74 0.97 -9.98 -5.99
CA LEU A 74 0.98 -10.72 -4.72
C LEU A 74 0.77 -9.80 -3.52
N GLY A 75 1.38 -8.62 -3.54
CA GLY A 75 1.23 -7.61 -2.50
C GLY A 75 -0.19 -7.05 -2.40
N VAL A 76 -0.88 -6.85 -3.53
CA VAL A 76 -2.30 -6.46 -3.55
C VAL A 76 -3.17 -7.57 -2.98
N VAL A 77 -2.96 -8.83 -3.39
CA VAL A 77 -3.68 -9.98 -2.82
C VAL A 77 -3.48 -10.04 -1.30
N ALA A 78 -2.25 -9.82 -0.83
CA ALA A 78 -1.95 -9.80 0.59
C ALA A 78 -2.63 -8.63 1.33
N HIS A 79 -2.66 -7.43 0.74
CA HIS A 79 -3.39 -6.29 1.31
C HIS A 79 -4.90 -6.53 1.39
N ILE A 80 -5.49 -7.21 0.40
CA ILE A 80 -6.90 -7.60 0.44
C ILE A 80 -7.14 -8.52 1.65
N GLY A 81 -6.28 -9.52 1.86
CA GLY A 81 -6.37 -10.40 3.02
C GLY A 81 -6.18 -9.67 4.34
N LEU A 82 -5.16 -8.79 4.43
CA LEU A 82 -4.91 -7.96 5.62
C LEU A 82 -6.13 -7.11 5.97
N CYS A 83 -6.64 -6.32 5.02
CA CYS A 83 -7.79 -5.45 5.28
C CYS A 83 -9.04 -6.26 5.63
N THR A 84 -9.21 -7.46 5.06
CA THR A 84 -10.32 -8.36 5.42
C THR A 84 -10.21 -8.80 6.88
N ILE A 85 -9.01 -9.18 7.34
CA ILE A 85 -8.75 -9.50 8.74
C ILE A 85 -9.06 -8.29 9.63
N ASP A 86 -8.60 -7.10 9.24
CA ASP A 86 -8.81 -5.87 10.01
C ASP A 86 -10.29 -5.51 10.10
N PHE A 87 -11.08 -5.68 9.02
CA PHE A 87 -12.53 -5.50 9.07
C PHE A 87 -13.22 -6.48 10.02
N ILE A 88 -12.80 -7.75 10.03
CA ILE A 88 -13.30 -8.73 10.98
C ILE A 88 -12.96 -8.28 12.41
N MET A 89 -11.71 -7.90 12.67
CA MET A 89 -11.31 -7.36 13.98
C MET A 89 -12.11 -6.12 14.39
N SER A 90 -12.35 -5.20 13.45
CA SER A 90 -13.14 -3.98 13.70
C SER A 90 -14.62 -4.29 13.97
N SER A 91 -15.16 -5.39 13.44
CA SER A 91 -16.56 -5.76 13.64
C SER A 91 -16.90 -6.13 15.09
N TYR A 92 -15.88 -6.47 15.90
CA TYR A 92 -16.01 -6.73 17.34
C TYR A 92 -16.20 -5.46 18.19
N GLY A 93 -16.14 -4.25 17.61
CA GLY A 93 -16.42 -3.00 18.32
C GLY A 93 -15.48 -2.78 19.50
N ASN A 94 -16.00 -2.70 20.73
CA ASN A 94 -15.19 -2.52 21.96
C ASN A 94 -14.89 -3.85 22.70
N ASN A 95 -15.18 -5.01 22.10
CA ASN A 95 -14.91 -6.30 22.73
C ASN A 95 -13.43 -6.68 22.57
N GLU A 96 -12.58 -6.12 23.42
CA GLU A 96 -11.13 -6.33 23.38
C GLU A 96 -10.71 -7.78 23.70
N ILE A 97 -11.55 -8.55 24.42
CA ILE A 97 -11.27 -9.95 24.74
C ILE A 97 -11.36 -10.80 23.47
N GLU A 98 -12.46 -10.71 22.72
CA GLU A 98 -12.66 -11.47 21.47
C GLU A 98 -11.64 -11.06 20.39
N LYS A 99 -11.29 -9.77 20.32
CA LYS A 99 -10.21 -9.30 19.43
C LYS A 99 -8.86 -9.92 19.79
N ALA A 100 -8.53 -10.01 21.09
CA ALA A 100 -7.28 -10.60 21.55
C ALA A 100 -7.22 -12.11 21.22
N GLU A 101 -8.32 -12.84 21.42
CA GLU A 101 -8.41 -14.26 21.07
C GLU A 101 -8.25 -14.48 19.55
N LEU A 102 -8.92 -13.68 18.72
CA LEU A 102 -8.76 -13.74 17.27
C LEU A 102 -7.32 -13.42 16.83
N SER A 103 -6.72 -12.37 17.41
CA SER A 103 -5.33 -11.99 17.14
C SER A 103 -4.35 -13.10 17.51
N GLN A 104 -4.57 -13.76 18.65
CA GLN A 104 -3.78 -14.92 19.06
C GLN A 104 -3.96 -16.10 18.12
N HIS A 105 -5.19 -16.41 17.71
CA HIS A 105 -5.48 -17.49 16.78
C HIS A 105 -4.78 -17.27 15.42
N ILE A 106 -4.88 -16.06 14.87
CA ILE A 106 -4.23 -15.71 13.60
C ILE A 106 -2.70 -15.78 13.75
N SER A 107 -2.14 -15.24 14.83
CA SER A 107 -0.68 -15.27 15.08
C SER A 107 -0.13 -16.69 15.19
N ASN A 108 -0.95 -17.62 15.71
CA ASN A 108 -0.62 -19.04 15.81
C ASN A 108 -0.95 -19.86 14.54
N SER A 109 -1.47 -19.22 13.49
CA SER A 109 -1.79 -19.85 12.21
C SER A 109 -0.82 -19.35 11.13
N PRO A 110 0.29 -20.06 10.87
CA PRO A 110 1.32 -19.62 9.92
C PRO A 110 0.77 -19.34 8.51
N LEU A 111 -0.25 -20.10 8.09
CA LEU A 111 -0.90 -19.97 6.79
C LEU A 111 -1.74 -18.70 6.64
N LEU A 112 -2.06 -18.02 7.75
CA LEU A 112 -2.69 -16.70 7.73
C LEU A 112 -1.67 -15.61 8.04
N PHE A 113 -0.87 -15.82 9.09
CA PHE A 113 0.06 -14.82 9.61
C PHE A 113 1.11 -14.39 8.58
N TYR A 114 1.83 -15.34 7.96
CA TYR A 114 2.89 -14.97 7.02
C TYR A 114 2.39 -14.31 5.73
N PRO A 115 1.41 -14.90 5.00
CA PRO A 115 0.98 -14.32 3.74
C PRO A 115 0.20 -13.02 3.88
N PHE A 116 -0.55 -12.81 4.98
CA PHE A 116 -1.43 -11.64 5.08
C PHE A 116 -0.99 -10.59 6.08
N ILE A 117 -0.15 -10.93 7.06
CA ILE A 117 0.26 -9.97 8.11
C ILE A 117 1.75 -9.66 8.01
N ALA A 118 2.62 -10.67 8.08
CA ALA A 118 4.04 -10.45 8.29
C ALA A 118 4.82 -10.12 7.01
N VAL A 119 4.54 -10.81 5.90
CA VAL A 119 5.38 -10.75 4.69
C VAL A 119 4.63 -10.20 3.49
N GLY A 120 3.42 -10.72 3.23
CA GLY A 120 2.73 -10.42 1.97
C GLY A 120 2.45 -8.94 1.73
N PRO A 121 1.95 -8.15 2.70
CA PRO A 121 1.72 -6.72 2.49
C PRO A 121 2.98 -5.98 2.02
N SER A 122 4.16 -6.33 2.57
CA SER A 122 5.43 -5.73 2.16
C SER A 122 5.80 -5.98 0.69
N LEU A 123 5.25 -7.03 0.06
CA LEU A 123 5.47 -7.31 -1.36
C LEU A 123 4.91 -6.21 -2.28
N LEU A 124 3.87 -5.48 -1.84
CA LEU A 124 3.34 -4.35 -2.61
C LEU A 124 4.38 -3.24 -2.74
N PHE A 125 4.99 -2.86 -1.62
CA PHE A 125 6.06 -1.86 -1.59
C PHE A 125 7.28 -2.32 -2.37
N LEU A 126 7.67 -3.60 -2.22
CA LEU A 126 8.80 -4.17 -2.95
C LEU A 126 8.56 -4.18 -4.46
N GLY A 127 7.38 -4.61 -4.92
CA GLY A 127 7.01 -4.64 -6.34
C GLY A 127 7.05 -3.25 -6.97
N LEU A 128 6.48 -2.25 -6.29
CA LEU A 128 6.50 -0.86 -6.73
C LEU A 128 7.92 -0.24 -6.70
N ALA A 129 8.74 -0.59 -5.71
CA ALA A 129 10.14 -0.17 -5.64
C ALA A 129 10.98 -0.78 -6.78
N LEU A 130 10.73 -2.04 -7.15
CA LEU A 130 11.40 -2.67 -8.30
C LEU A 130 11.00 -2.03 -9.63
N HIS A 131 9.72 -1.66 -9.78
CA HIS A 131 9.30 -0.87 -10.94
C HIS A 131 10.08 0.45 -11.04
N ALA A 132 10.19 1.17 -9.92
CA ALA A 132 10.96 2.41 -9.85
C ALA A 132 12.46 2.20 -10.10
N PHE A 133 13.04 1.10 -9.61
CA PHE A 133 14.46 0.77 -9.75
C PHE A 133 14.93 0.73 -11.21
N THR A 134 14.05 0.38 -12.16
CA THR A 134 14.41 0.42 -13.59
C THR A 134 14.78 1.81 -14.09
N PHE A 135 14.39 2.87 -13.38
CA PHE A 135 14.70 4.25 -13.69
C PHE A 135 15.82 4.83 -12.83
N ILE A 136 16.52 4.03 -12.01
CA ILE A 136 17.55 4.52 -11.08
C ILE A 136 18.68 5.31 -11.76
N LYS A 137 18.98 4.98 -13.03
CA LYS A 137 20.02 5.67 -13.82
C LYS A 137 19.52 6.92 -14.54
N THR A 138 18.22 7.01 -14.84
CA THR A 138 17.64 8.10 -15.64
C THR A 138 16.88 9.12 -14.79
N GLU A 139 16.29 8.67 -13.68
CA GLU A 139 15.45 9.44 -12.77
C GLU A 139 15.87 9.12 -11.33
N THR A 140 17.17 9.23 -11.05
CA THR A 140 17.79 8.75 -9.80
C THR A 140 17.08 9.27 -8.57
N VAL A 141 16.80 10.57 -8.50
CA VAL A 141 16.12 11.18 -7.35
C VAL A 141 14.74 10.55 -7.13
N LYS A 142 13.90 10.49 -8.17
CA LYS A 142 12.53 9.96 -8.06
C LYS A 142 12.54 8.47 -7.72
N SER A 143 13.44 7.70 -8.32
CA SER A 143 13.61 6.28 -8.02
C SER A 143 14.08 6.06 -6.58
N LEU A 144 15.03 6.84 -6.08
CA LEU A 144 15.49 6.76 -4.70
C LEU A 144 14.39 7.16 -3.72
N MET A 145 13.54 8.14 -4.05
CA MET A 145 12.38 8.48 -3.22
C MET A 145 11.48 7.27 -2.97
N VAL A 146 11.20 6.50 -4.02
CA VAL A 146 10.38 5.28 -3.92
C VAL A 146 11.11 4.19 -3.12
N ILE A 147 12.38 3.90 -3.45
CA ILE A 147 13.10 2.79 -2.81
C ILE A 147 13.35 3.07 -1.32
N ILE A 148 13.83 4.26 -0.99
CA ILE A 148 14.08 4.66 0.40
C ILE A 148 12.74 4.81 1.15
N GLY A 149 11.73 5.40 0.51
CA GLY A 149 10.39 5.53 1.10
C GLY A 149 9.76 4.18 1.45
N ALA A 150 9.89 3.17 0.58
CA ALA A 150 9.40 1.81 0.83
C ALA A 150 10.05 1.19 2.08
N VAL A 151 11.37 1.28 2.18
CA VAL A 151 12.12 0.77 3.35
C VAL A 151 11.75 1.57 4.60
N ALA A 152 11.67 2.90 4.50
CA ALA A 152 11.35 3.78 5.62
C ALA A 152 9.94 3.52 6.17
N VAL A 153 8.94 3.25 5.31
CA VAL A 153 7.61 2.82 5.76
C VAL A 153 7.69 1.56 6.61
N GLY A 154 8.41 0.54 6.14
CA GLY A 154 8.61 -0.70 6.89
C GLY A 154 9.29 -0.48 8.24
N VAL A 155 10.37 0.30 8.27
CA VAL A 155 11.09 0.63 9.52
C VAL A 155 10.21 1.43 10.48
N ALA A 156 9.49 2.43 9.98
CA ALA A 156 8.61 3.27 10.78
C ALA A 156 7.48 2.45 11.43
N PHE A 157 6.92 1.49 10.69
CA PHE A 157 5.85 0.62 11.16
C PHE A 157 6.35 -0.46 12.13
N PHE A 158 7.34 -1.27 11.71
CA PHE A 158 7.77 -2.44 12.49
C PHE A 158 8.74 -2.11 13.62
N ALA A 159 9.75 -1.27 13.37
CA ALA A 159 10.82 -1.03 14.34
C ALA A 159 10.47 0.12 15.29
N LEU A 160 9.98 1.23 14.75
CA LEU A 160 9.79 2.46 15.52
C LEU A 160 8.36 2.64 16.04
N LYS A 161 7.38 1.94 15.46
CA LYS A 161 5.94 2.05 15.76
C LYS A 161 5.47 3.51 15.82
N ASN A 162 5.98 4.35 14.91
CA ASN A 162 5.75 5.79 14.91
C ASN A 162 4.84 6.18 13.75
N GLY A 163 3.59 6.54 14.07
CA GLY A 163 2.56 6.88 13.09
C GLY A 163 2.91 8.09 12.21
N VAL A 164 3.58 9.10 12.78
CA VAL A 164 3.99 10.32 12.04
C VAL A 164 5.06 9.97 11.01
N LEU A 165 6.10 9.25 11.44
CA LEU A 165 7.19 8.84 10.56
C LEU A 165 6.69 7.91 9.45
N MET A 166 5.73 7.05 9.77
CA MET A 166 5.09 6.15 8.81
C MET A 166 4.35 6.93 7.71
N VAL A 167 3.57 7.97 8.07
CA VAL A 167 2.92 8.86 7.10
C VAL A 167 3.93 9.63 6.26
N LEU A 168 4.96 10.21 6.89
CA LEU A 168 5.97 10.97 6.15
C LEU A 168 6.72 10.08 5.16
N SER A 169 7.05 8.86 5.57
CA SER A 169 7.69 7.86 4.70
C SER A 169 6.76 7.45 3.55
N CYS A 170 5.48 7.24 3.82
CA CYS A 170 4.49 6.93 2.80
C CYS A 170 4.28 8.10 1.83
N ALA A 171 4.22 9.34 2.32
CA ALA A 171 4.13 10.53 1.49
C ALA A 171 5.35 10.64 0.56
N PHE A 172 6.55 10.42 1.08
CA PHE A 172 7.79 10.43 0.30
C PHE A 172 7.79 9.34 -0.79
N PHE A 173 7.37 8.12 -0.44
CA PHE A 173 7.19 7.00 -1.37
C PHE A 173 6.18 7.33 -2.49
N VAL A 174 5.00 7.79 -2.12
CA VAL A 174 3.90 8.13 -3.03
C VAL A 174 4.28 9.27 -3.96
N LEU A 175 4.95 10.31 -3.46
CA LEU A 175 5.45 11.41 -4.26
C LEU A 175 6.46 10.93 -5.30
N GLY A 176 7.38 10.04 -4.93
CA GLY A 176 8.33 9.44 -5.86
C GLY A 176 7.64 8.72 -7.03
N LEU A 177 6.65 7.87 -6.73
CA LEU A 177 5.87 7.15 -7.74
C LEU A 177 5.04 8.10 -8.61
N GLY A 178 4.38 9.08 -7.98
CA GLY A 178 3.61 10.10 -8.67
C GLY A 178 4.45 10.87 -9.68
N LEU A 179 5.66 11.30 -9.28
CA LEU A 179 6.59 12.00 -10.17
C LEU A 179 7.13 11.11 -11.29
N LEU A 180 7.32 9.80 -11.06
CA LEU A 180 7.72 8.86 -12.11
C LEU A 180 6.64 8.69 -13.18
N LEU A 181 5.34 8.72 -12.83
CA LEU A 181 4.25 8.57 -13.80
C LEU A 181 4.22 9.65 -14.90
N TYR A 182 4.80 10.83 -14.65
CA TYR A 182 4.88 11.92 -15.61
C TYR A 182 6.14 11.86 -16.50
N LYS A 183 7.03 10.90 -16.27
CA LYS A 183 8.21 10.70 -17.13
C LYS A 183 7.81 10.13 -18.49
N ARG A 184 8.43 10.64 -19.56
CA ARG A 184 8.18 10.17 -20.93
C ARG A 184 8.66 8.72 -21.11
N GLY A 185 7.76 7.80 -21.43
CA GLY A 185 8.05 6.35 -21.55
C GLY A 185 7.55 5.51 -20.37
N ILE A 186 6.73 6.11 -19.50
CA ILE A 186 5.73 5.51 -18.61
C ILE A 186 4.39 6.14 -19.02
#